data_AF-A0A3A9B7Z3-F1
#
_entry.id   AF-A0A3A9B7Z3-F1
#
_cell.length_a   1.000
_cell.length_b   1.000
_cell.length_c   1.000
_cell.angle_alpha   90.00
_cell.angle_beta   90.00
_cell.angle_gamma   90.00
#
_symmetry.space_group_name_H-M   'P 1'
#
loop_
_entity.id
_entity.type
_entity.pdbx_description
1 polymer ?
#
loop_
_entity_poly.entity_id
_entity_poly.type
_entity_poly.pdbx_seq_one_letter_code
_entity_poly.pdbx_strand_id
1 'polypeptide(L)'
;MLFSIISLVVVILVAVFVFWCISAFWSWLGRGKQLKRVYDQDLVSADIKLKLQQIDAIKAERKLSGRKRRPSMRLNKQQMDEVRKAERQVRDEFLNHLKLGWYQIVMVFFIGSVLGLLLEEVWMFITAGVTESRVGLVWGPFSPLYGVGAVLLTIVTFRLRQAHASGLVVFVVSMLVGGLLEQLTGWGMETFLGAVSWDYIAGGVPGAITKWVAVPFLFFWGALGYVWYKLIMPDLLWALGIPTTRRKAIFVTLLSIYLIADIFMTIMCFERRAARDAGIPPANAFEEWVDENFNNNFMSEHFQNMVIGGQG
;
A
#
# COMPACT_ATOMS: atom_id res chain seq x y z
N MET A 1 -6.97 11.42 -23.77
CA MET A 1 -6.56 12.41 -22.75
C MET A 1 -7.66 12.74 -21.74
N LEU A 2 -8.82 13.29 -22.12
CA LEU A 2 -9.90 13.58 -21.15
C LEU A 2 -10.39 12.31 -20.43
N PHE A 3 -10.60 11.22 -21.17
CA PHE A 3 -10.95 9.91 -20.60
C PHE A 3 -9.89 9.35 -19.65
N SER A 4 -8.60 9.53 -19.97
CA SER A 4 -7.48 9.08 -19.12
C SER A 4 -7.44 9.85 -17.80
N ILE A 5 -7.66 11.16 -17.84
CA ILE A 5 -7.69 12.02 -16.63
C ILE A 5 -8.94 11.73 -15.78
N ILE A 6 -10.10 11.56 -16.40
CA ILE A 6 -11.35 11.20 -15.70
C ILE A 6 -11.24 9.83 -15.05
N SER A 7 -10.72 8.85 -15.80
CA SER A 7 -10.43 7.51 -15.29
C SER A 7 -9.49 7.57 -14.07
N LEU A 8 -8.42 8.37 -14.14
CA LEU A 8 -7.46 8.55 -13.05
C LEU A 8 -8.08 9.18 -11.79
N VAL A 9 -8.97 10.17 -11.94
CA VAL A 9 -9.69 10.77 -10.81
C VAL A 9 -10.62 9.76 -10.16
N VAL A 10 -11.34 8.97 -10.97
CA VAL A 10 -12.19 7.88 -10.47
C VAL A 10 -11.35 6.85 -9.71
N VAL A 11 -10.13 6.54 -10.17
CA VAL A 11 -9.20 5.65 -9.44
C VAL A 11 -8.82 6.21 -8.08
N ILE A 12 -8.47 7.49 -7.98
CA ILE A 12 -8.15 8.10 -6.69
C ILE A 12 -9.35 7.99 -5.76
N LEU A 13 -10.56 8.25 -6.26
CA LEU A 13 -11.79 8.14 -5.47
C LEU A 13 -12.06 6.71 -5.02
N VAL A 14 -11.88 5.72 -5.90
CA VAL A 14 -12.01 4.30 -5.58
C VAL A 14 -10.93 3.86 -4.59
N ALA A 15 -9.67 4.27 -4.77
CA ALA A 15 -8.58 3.96 -3.85
C ALA A 15 -8.82 4.55 -2.47
N VAL A 16 -9.26 5.81 -2.40
CA VAL A 16 -9.66 6.47 -1.16
C VAL A 16 -10.86 5.75 -0.54
N PHE A 17 -11.84 5.32 -1.34
CA PHE A 17 -13.01 4.60 -0.86
C PHE A 17 -12.67 3.20 -0.33
N VAL A 18 -11.85 2.42 -1.04
CA VAL A 18 -11.39 1.10 -0.63
C VAL A 18 -10.55 1.24 0.64
N PHE A 19 -9.61 2.18 0.69
CA PHE A 19 -8.83 2.43 1.90
C PHE A 19 -9.72 2.88 3.06
N TRP A 20 -10.72 3.74 2.80
CA TRP A 20 -11.70 4.14 3.80
C TRP A 20 -12.52 2.96 4.30
N CYS A 21 -12.98 2.06 3.42
CA CYS A 21 -13.70 0.84 3.77
C CYS A 21 -12.82 -0.10 4.61
N ILE A 22 -11.56 -0.29 4.24
CA ILE A 22 -10.60 -1.10 4.99
C ILE A 22 -10.34 -0.47 6.36
N SER A 23 -10.07 0.84 6.43
CA SER A 23 -9.88 1.57 7.69
C SER A 23 -11.15 1.52 8.57
N ALA A 24 -12.34 1.66 7.99
CA ALA A 24 -13.63 1.53 8.66
C ALA A 24 -13.87 0.10 9.19
N PHE A 25 -13.47 -0.91 8.43
CA PHE A 25 -13.56 -2.31 8.81
C PHE A 25 -12.56 -2.67 9.93
N TRP A 26 -11.31 -2.22 9.82
CA TRP A 26 -10.28 -2.42 10.83
C TRP A 26 -10.58 -1.67 12.12
N SER A 27 -11.09 -0.44 12.04
CA SER A 27 -11.58 0.29 13.21
C SER A 27 -12.79 -0.42 13.82
N TRP A 28 -13.73 -0.94 13.01
CA TRP A 28 -14.84 -1.75 13.49
C TRP A 28 -14.39 -3.02 14.24
N LEU A 29 -13.40 -3.75 13.71
CA LEU A 29 -12.77 -4.92 14.35
C LEU A 29 -11.95 -4.56 15.60
N GLY A 30 -11.30 -3.40 15.60
CA GLY A 30 -10.39 -2.92 16.63
C GLY A 30 -11.03 -2.11 17.77
N ARG A 31 -12.34 -1.80 17.68
CA ARG A 31 -13.10 -0.92 18.60
C ARG A 31 -12.92 -1.24 20.09
N GLY A 32 -12.57 -2.47 20.46
CA GLY A 32 -12.33 -2.84 21.87
C GLY A 32 -10.91 -2.54 22.39
N LYS A 33 -9.90 -2.41 21.53
CA LYS A 33 -8.49 -2.21 21.95
C LYS A 33 -8.00 -0.78 21.78
N GLN A 34 -8.53 -0.04 20.80
CA GLN A 34 -8.16 1.37 20.58
C GLN A 34 -8.75 2.29 21.66
N LEU A 35 -9.98 2.05 22.12
CA LEU A 35 -10.60 2.81 23.21
C LEU A 35 -9.84 2.72 24.54
N LYS A 36 -9.25 1.56 24.85
CA LYS A 36 -8.48 1.36 26.10
C LYS A 36 -7.20 2.21 26.13
N ARG A 37 -6.58 2.48 24.97
CA ARG A 37 -5.41 3.37 24.89
C ARG A 37 -5.77 4.86 25.01
N VAL A 38 -6.90 5.27 24.45
CA VAL A 38 -7.44 6.63 24.60
C VAL A 38 -7.81 6.91 26.07
N TYR A 39 -8.26 5.87 26.79
CA TYR A 39 -8.57 5.92 28.22
C TYR A 39 -7.32 6.17 29.09
N ASP A 40 -6.20 5.49 28.80
CA ASP A 40 -4.97 5.56 29.60
C ASP A 40 -4.22 6.91 29.46
N GLN A 41 -4.51 7.72 28.45
CA GLN A 41 -3.82 8.99 28.15
C GLN A 41 -4.61 10.26 28.55
N ASP A 42 -5.77 10.12 29.20
CA ASP A 42 -6.57 11.21 29.76
C ASP A 42 -7.12 12.28 28.77
N LEU A 43 -6.98 12.09 27.45
CA LEU A 43 -7.28 13.06 26.38
C LEU A 43 -8.78 13.34 26.10
N VAL A 44 -9.70 12.87 26.95
CA VAL A 44 -11.16 12.99 26.74
C VAL A 44 -11.83 13.58 27.98
N SER A 45 -12.86 14.41 27.81
CA SER A 45 -13.60 15.02 28.92
C SER A 45 -14.19 13.97 29.88
N ALA A 46 -14.30 14.32 31.16
CA ALA A 46 -14.74 13.41 32.22
C ALA A 46 -16.12 12.78 31.96
N ASP A 47 -17.06 13.54 31.36
CA ASP A 47 -18.40 13.05 30.98
C ASP A 47 -18.34 11.92 29.93
N ILE A 48 -17.43 12.03 28.96
CA ILE A 48 -17.28 11.03 27.90
C ILE A 48 -16.56 9.79 28.44
N LYS A 49 -15.53 9.96 29.29
CA LYS A 49 -14.89 8.83 29.98
C LYS A 49 -15.92 8.01 30.77
N LEU A 50 -16.80 8.69 31.50
CA LEU A 50 -17.83 8.06 32.31
C LEU A 50 -18.88 7.33 31.44
N LYS A 51 -19.29 7.93 30.32
CA LYS A 51 -20.21 7.27 29.36
C LYS A 51 -19.57 6.08 28.63
N LEU A 52 -18.30 6.17 28.26
CA LEU A 52 -17.58 5.06 27.63
C LEU A 52 -17.36 3.91 28.62
N GLN A 53 -17.01 4.21 29.87
CA GLN A 53 -16.93 3.22 30.96
C GLN A 53 -18.28 2.53 31.19
N GLN A 54 -19.38 3.28 31.20
CA GLN A 54 -20.73 2.72 31.31
C GLN A 54 -21.06 1.81 30.12
N ILE A 55 -20.74 2.23 28.89
CA ILE A 55 -20.94 1.41 27.69
C ILE A 55 -20.13 0.11 27.75
N ASP A 56 -18.89 0.15 28.20
CA ASP A 56 -18.02 -1.02 28.28
C ASP A 56 -18.38 -1.94 29.46
N ALA A 57 -18.82 -1.38 30.59
CA ALA A 57 -19.39 -2.14 31.71
C ALA A 57 -20.66 -2.89 31.27
N ILE A 58 -21.57 -2.22 30.54
CA ILE A 58 -22.78 -2.84 29.99
C ILE A 58 -22.42 -3.96 28.99
N LYS A 59 -21.38 -3.78 28.16
CA LYS A 59 -20.91 -4.83 27.24
C LYS A 59 -20.29 -6.01 27.98
N ALA A 60 -19.49 -5.76 29.01
CA ALA A 60 -18.84 -6.79 29.82
C ALA A 60 -19.86 -7.63 30.60
N GLU A 61 -20.83 -6.97 31.24
CA GLU A 61 -21.95 -7.60 31.95
C GLU A 61 -22.83 -8.45 31.01
N ARG A 62 -23.01 -8.01 29.75
CA ARG A 62 -23.70 -8.80 28.70
C ARG A 62 -22.94 -10.01 28.24
N LYS A 63 -21.61 -9.90 28.12
CA LYS A 63 -20.74 -11.03 27.75
C LYS A 63 -20.79 -12.12 28.83
N LEU A 64 -20.96 -11.72 30.09
CA LEU A 64 -21.21 -12.61 31.23
C LEU A 64 -22.65 -13.16 31.26
N SER A 65 -23.67 -12.36 30.94
CA SER A 65 -25.09 -12.73 31.10
C SER A 65 -25.78 -13.34 29.87
N GLY A 66 -25.14 -13.41 28.70
CA GLY A 66 -25.65 -14.11 27.51
C GLY A 66 -26.89 -13.51 26.83
N ARG A 67 -27.39 -12.33 27.27
CA ARG A 67 -28.64 -11.71 26.76
C ARG A 67 -28.46 -10.99 25.41
N LYS A 68 -29.30 -11.33 24.41
CA LYS A 68 -29.41 -10.68 23.08
C LYS A 68 -30.37 -9.46 23.05
N ARG A 69 -30.18 -8.42 23.88
CA ARG A 69 -30.94 -7.14 23.73
C ARG A 69 -30.08 -6.06 23.06
N ARG A 70 -30.61 -5.34 22.05
CA ARG A 70 -29.90 -4.22 21.38
C ARG A 70 -29.62 -3.08 22.39
N PRO A 71 -28.42 -2.46 22.42
CA PRO A 71 -28.15 -1.31 23.28
C PRO A 71 -28.87 -0.07 22.73
N SER A 72 -29.54 0.71 23.59
CA SER A 72 -30.16 2.00 23.19
C SER A 72 -29.29 3.21 23.51
N MET A 73 -28.15 3.05 24.19
CA MET A 73 -27.24 4.17 24.46
C MET A 73 -26.33 4.39 23.24
N ARG A 74 -26.82 5.22 22.31
CA ARG A 74 -26.05 5.70 21.16
C ARG A 74 -25.48 7.07 21.50
N LEU A 75 -24.20 7.28 21.21
CA LEU A 75 -23.60 8.61 21.23
C LEU A 75 -24.33 9.48 20.21
N ASN A 76 -24.66 10.71 20.58
CA ASN A 76 -25.19 11.70 19.64
C ASN A 76 -24.08 12.11 18.64
N LYS A 77 -24.44 12.71 17.49
CA LYS A 77 -23.50 13.15 16.45
C LYS A 77 -22.36 14.02 17.02
N GLN A 78 -22.68 14.98 17.88
CA GLN A 78 -21.68 15.84 18.54
C GLN A 78 -20.68 15.03 19.38
N GLN A 79 -21.17 14.07 20.17
CA GLN A 79 -20.33 13.21 20.99
C GLN A 79 -19.48 12.26 20.12
N MET A 80 -20.02 11.77 19.00
CA MET A 80 -19.26 10.97 18.04
C MET A 80 -18.15 11.78 17.36
N ASP A 81 -18.42 13.05 17.04
CA ASP A 81 -17.43 13.94 16.44
C ASP A 81 -16.32 14.32 17.43
N GLU A 82 -16.67 14.50 18.71
CA GLU A 82 -15.69 14.69 19.78
C GLU A 82 -14.79 13.45 19.96
N VAL A 83 -15.38 12.25 19.99
CA VAL A 83 -14.61 11.00 20.05
C VAL A 83 -13.67 10.89 18.85
N ARG A 84 -14.14 11.16 17.63
CA ARG A 84 -13.30 11.15 16.42
C ARG A 84 -12.21 12.21 16.43
N LYS A 85 -12.42 13.35 17.08
CA LYS A 85 -11.38 14.39 17.24
C LYS A 85 -10.33 13.92 18.25
N ALA A 86 -10.76 13.38 19.39
CA ALA A 86 -9.86 12.83 20.40
C ALA A 86 -9.03 11.65 19.85
N GLU A 87 -9.65 10.72 19.12
CA GLU A 87 -8.95 9.62 18.46
C GLU A 87 -7.89 10.13 17.47
N ARG A 88 -8.19 11.19 16.70
CA ARG A 88 -7.23 11.82 15.80
C ARG A 88 -6.06 12.45 16.55
N GLN A 89 -6.30 13.12 17.68
CA GLN A 89 -5.25 13.71 18.50
C GLN A 89 -4.33 12.62 19.08
N VAL A 90 -4.90 11.57 19.67
CA VAL A 90 -4.15 10.42 20.19
C VAL A 90 -3.29 9.78 19.10
N ARG A 91 -3.89 9.59 17.92
CA ARG A 91 -3.19 9.04 16.76
C ARG A 91 -2.03 9.93 16.34
N ASP A 92 -2.27 11.24 16.18
CA ASP A 92 -1.24 12.17 15.73
C ASP A 92 -0.11 12.30 16.78
N GLU A 93 -0.44 12.28 18.07
CA GLU A 93 0.56 12.22 19.15
C GLU A 93 1.39 10.93 19.10
N PHE A 94 0.75 9.77 18.89
CA PHE A 94 1.46 8.52 18.68
C PHE A 94 2.41 8.60 17.48
N LEU A 95 1.97 9.17 16.36
CA LEU A 95 2.78 9.30 15.15
C LEU A 95 3.96 10.26 15.35
N ASN A 96 3.80 11.31 16.16
CA ASN A 96 4.90 12.23 16.49
C ASN A 96 6.02 11.54 17.28
N HIS A 97 5.67 10.58 18.12
CA HIS A 97 6.65 9.80 18.91
C HIS A 97 7.09 8.49 18.23
N LEU A 98 6.40 8.07 17.17
CA LEU A 98 6.74 6.87 16.42
C LEU A 98 8.08 7.06 15.72
N LYS A 99 8.94 6.05 15.83
CA LYS A 99 10.11 5.90 14.96
C LYS A 99 9.80 4.78 13.97
N LEU A 100 9.89 5.07 12.68
CA LEU A 100 9.77 4.03 11.65
C LEU A 100 10.90 3.02 11.85
N GLY A 101 10.51 1.78 12.15
CA GLY A 101 11.42 0.65 12.24
C GLY A 101 11.16 -0.36 11.14
N TRP A 102 11.98 -1.40 11.13
CA TRP A 102 11.87 -2.55 10.24
C TRP A 102 10.44 -3.10 10.11
N TYR A 103 9.75 -3.25 11.25
CA TYR A 103 8.38 -3.75 11.30
C TYR A 103 7.42 -2.95 10.42
N GLN A 104 7.44 -1.61 10.53
CA GLN A 104 6.56 -0.76 9.74
C GLN A 104 6.91 -0.82 8.27
N ILE A 105 8.21 -0.83 7.93
CA ILE A 105 8.67 -0.88 6.53
C ILE A 105 8.18 -2.15 5.84
N VAL A 106 8.39 -3.34 6.44
CA VAL A 106 7.96 -4.61 5.85
C VAL A 106 6.44 -4.69 5.73
N MET A 107 5.71 -4.25 6.76
CA MET A 107 4.25 -4.28 6.72
C MET A 107 3.67 -3.31 5.69
N VAL A 108 4.23 -2.10 5.57
CA VAL A 108 3.85 -1.14 4.54
C VAL A 108 4.17 -1.68 3.15
N PHE A 109 5.33 -2.29 2.97
CA PHE A 109 5.70 -2.96 1.72
C PHE A 109 4.69 -4.06 1.36
N PHE A 110 4.41 -4.97 2.29
CA PHE A 110 3.50 -6.09 2.08
C PHE A 110 2.08 -5.61 1.74
N ILE A 111 1.53 -4.70 2.55
CA ILE A 111 0.19 -4.15 2.34
C ILE A 111 0.14 -3.36 1.01
N GLY A 112 1.15 -2.53 0.74
CA GLY A 112 1.26 -1.76 -0.49
C GLY A 112 1.36 -2.64 -1.73
N SER A 113 2.11 -3.75 -1.65
CA SER A 113 2.28 -4.71 -2.75
C SER A 113 0.97 -5.37 -3.16
N VAL A 114 0.12 -5.72 -2.18
CA VAL A 114 -1.18 -6.35 -2.42
C VAL A 114 -2.24 -5.32 -2.81
N LEU A 115 -2.35 -4.21 -2.05
CA LEU A 115 -3.35 -3.19 -2.32
C LEU A 115 -3.12 -2.50 -3.66
N GLY A 116 -1.87 -2.28 -4.07
CA GLY A 116 -1.55 -1.72 -5.38
C GLY A 116 -2.09 -2.59 -6.50
N LEU A 117 -1.90 -3.92 -6.41
CA LEU A 117 -2.44 -4.87 -7.39
C LEU A 117 -3.96 -4.85 -7.43
N LEU A 118 -4.62 -4.88 -6.27
CA LEU A 118 -6.09 -4.82 -6.21
C LEU A 118 -6.63 -3.53 -6.83
N LEU A 119 -5.95 -2.39 -6.61
CA LEU A 119 -6.35 -1.12 -7.20
C LEU A 119 -6.15 -1.12 -8.72
N GLU A 120 -5.04 -1.69 -9.22
CA GLU A 120 -4.78 -1.79 -10.64
C GLU A 120 -5.78 -2.74 -11.33
N GLU A 121 -6.11 -3.87 -10.71
CA GLU A 121 -7.09 -4.83 -11.23
C GLU A 121 -8.50 -4.21 -11.32
N VAL A 122 -8.93 -3.50 -10.26
CA VAL A 122 -10.20 -2.76 -10.28
C VAL A 122 -10.20 -1.68 -11.36
N TRP A 123 -9.07 -1.00 -11.55
CA TRP A 123 -8.93 0.02 -12.60
C TRP A 123 -9.07 -0.58 -14.01
N MET A 124 -8.35 -1.67 -14.31
CA MET A 124 -8.43 -2.36 -15.60
C MET A 124 -9.84 -2.89 -15.86
N PHE A 125 -10.50 -3.44 -14.84
CA PHE A 125 -11.87 -3.92 -14.96
C PHE A 125 -12.83 -2.78 -15.31
N ILE A 126 -12.73 -1.62 -14.65
CA ILE A 126 -13.61 -0.47 -14.90
C ILE A 126 -13.34 0.16 -16.27
N THR A 127 -12.07 0.24 -16.70
CA THR A 127 -11.68 1.00 -17.89
C THR A 127 -11.67 0.19 -19.17
N ALA A 128 -11.21 -1.06 -19.10
CA ALA A 128 -10.98 -1.92 -20.25
C ALA A 128 -11.85 -3.19 -20.23
N GLY A 129 -12.57 -3.46 -19.12
CA GLY A 129 -13.42 -4.64 -18.99
C GLY A 129 -12.64 -5.96 -18.89
N VAL A 130 -11.33 -5.89 -18.69
CA VAL A 130 -10.43 -7.05 -18.62
C VAL A 130 -9.80 -7.16 -17.23
N THR A 131 -9.59 -8.40 -16.79
CA THR A 131 -8.82 -8.74 -15.58
C THR A 131 -7.57 -9.49 -16.02
N GLU A 132 -6.43 -8.79 -16.04
CA GLU A 132 -5.13 -9.39 -16.34
C GLU A 132 -4.34 -9.55 -15.05
N SER A 133 -3.59 -10.65 -14.93
CA SER A 133 -2.65 -10.84 -13.83
C SER A 133 -1.48 -9.86 -13.98
N ARG A 134 -1.31 -8.98 -12.98
CA ARG A 134 -0.24 -7.98 -12.91
C ARG A 134 0.74 -8.22 -11.78
N VAL A 135 0.68 -9.42 -11.20
CA VAL A 135 1.56 -9.84 -10.12
C VAL A 135 3.02 -9.66 -10.51
N GLY A 136 3.84 -9.22 -9.56
CA GLY A 136 5.26 -8.97 -9.77
C GLY A 136 6.17 -10.05 -9.21
N LEU A 137 5.62 -11.05 -8.51
CA LEU A 137 6.36 -12.15 -7.90
C LEU A 137 5.71 -13.51 -8.22
N VAL A 138 6.50 -14.58 -8.11
CA VAL A 138 6.14 -15.94 -8.52
C VAL A 138 5.26 -16.66 -7.49
N TRP A 139 5.45 -16.44 -6.18
CA TRP A 139 4.75 -17.21 -5.15
C TRP A 139 3.53 -16.54 -4.52
N GLY A 140 3.18 -15.32 -4.92
CA GLY A 140 1.97 -14.69 -4.42
C GLY A 140 1.57 -13.40 -5.13
N PRO A 141 0.41 -12.82 -4.74
CA PRO A 141 -0.12 -11.61 -5.35
C PRO A 141 0.60 -10.38 -4.80
N PHE A 142 1.90 -10.29 -5.08
CA PHE A 142 2.75 -9.20 -4.62
C PHE A 142 3.33 -8.46 -5.82
N SER A 143 3.19 -7.15 -5.84
CA SER A 143 3.91 -6.27 -6.76
C SER A 143 4.99 -5.52 -5.99
N PRO A 144 6.28 -5.86 -6.18
CA PRO A 144 7.39 -5.15 -5.57
C PRO A 144 7.38 -3.67 -5.92
N LEU A 145 6.97 -3.31 -7.14
CA LEU A 145 6.85 -1.92 -7.58
C LEU A 145 5.90 -1.13 -6.67
N TYR A 146 4.70 -1.66 -6.40
CA TYR A 146 3.73 -1.02 -5.52
C TYR A 146 4.16 -1.03 -4.05
N GLY A 147 4.78 -2.12 -3.60
CA GLY A 147 5.35 -2.19 -2.25
C GLY A 147 6.44 -1.13 -2.02
N VAL A 148 7.41 -1.02 -2.93
CA VAL A 148 8.48 -0.02 -2.88
C VAL A 148 7.90 1.39 -2.96
N GLY A 149 6.96 1.65 -3.86
CA GLY A 149 6.29 2.95 -3.97
C GLY A 149 5.59 3.37 -2.67
N ALA A 150 4.85 2.47 -2.04
CA ALA A 150 4.18 2.71 -0.75
C ALA A 150 5.18 2.99 0.38
N VAL A 151 6.29 2.24 0.44
CA VAL A 151 7.37 2.48 1.41
C VAL A 151 8.03 3.83 1.17
N LEU A 152 8.38 4.15 -0.07
CA LEU A 152 9.03 5.43 -0.42
C LEU A 152 8.16 6.62 -0.04
N LEU A 153 6.87 6.59 -0.44
CA LEU A 153 5.91 7.62 -0.05
C LEU A 153 5.75 7.70 1.48
N THR A 154 5.74 6.57 2.18
CA THR A 154 5.67 6.56 3.65
C THR A 154 6.90 7.19 4.28
N ILE A 155 8.11 6.83 3.86
CA ILE A 155 9.35 7.40 4.41
C ILE A 155 9.37 8.92 4.20
N VAL A 156 9.11 9.37 2.97
CA VAL A 156 9.15 10.79 2.62
C VAL A 156 8.07 11.57 3.38
N THR A 157 6.82 11.14 3.29
CA THR A 157 5.71 11.90 3.91
C THR A 157 5.72 11.81 5.43
N PHE A 158 6.27 10.74 6.02
CA PHE A 158 6.48 10.65 7.47
C PHE A 158 7.55 11.62 7.96
N ARG A 159 8.65 11.79 7.21
CA ARG A 159 9.68 12.79 7.53
C ARG A 159 9.13 14.21 7.41
N LEU A 160 8.34 14.48 6.37
CA LEU A 160 7.66 15.76 6.21
C LEU A 160 6.65 16.03 7.33
N ARG A 161 5.95 14.99 7.83
CA ARG A 161 5.09 15.09 9.02
C ARG A 161 5.88 15.49 10.25
N GLN A 162 7.01 14.83 10.52
CA GLN A 162 7.87 15.16 11.67
C GLN A 162 8.44 16.58 11.58
N ALA A 163 8.66 17.09 10.36
CA ALA A 163 9.06 18.47 10.12
C ALA A 163 7.90 19.48 10.13
N HIS A 164 6.67 19.06 10.46
CA HIS A 164 5.46 19.88 10.41
C HIS A 164 5.24 20.59 9.07
N ALA A 165 5.60 19.93 7.96
CA ALA A 165 5.49 20.50 6.62
C ALA A 165 4.03 20.81 6.24
N SER A 166 3.84 21.91 5.51
CA SER A 166 2.53 22.27 4.96
C SER A 166 2.12 21.29 3.85
N GLY A 167 0.82 21.20 3.58
CA GLY A 167 0.29 20.32 2.53
C GLY A 167 0.86 20.61 1.13
N LEU A 168 1.18 21.89 0.85
CA LEU A 168 1.81 22.29 -0.41
C LEU A 168 3.24 21.75 -0.53
N VAL A 169 4.03 21.80 0.56
CA VAL A 169 5.38 21.23 0.58
C VAL A 169 5.33 19.72 0.35
N VAL A 170 4.39 19.04 1.01
CA VAL A 170 4.17 17.59 0.79
C VAL A 170 3.85 17.31 -0.67
N PHE A 171 2.92 18.07 -1.25
CA PHE A 171 2.56 17.93 -2.65
C PHE A 171 3.79 18.05 -3.56
N VAL A 172 4.54 19.16 -3.46
CA VAL A 172 5.71 19.42 -4.33
C VAL A 172 6.82 18.38 -4.13
N VAL A 173 7.14 18.00 -2.89
CA VAL A 173 8.16 16.98 -2.63
C VAL A 173 7.73 15.63 -3.18
N SER A 174 6.45 15.26 -3.05
CA SER A 174 5.94 14.03 -3.64
C SER A 174 5.92 14.07 -5.18
N MET A 175 5.66 15.21 -5.81
CA MET A 175 5.83 15.36 -7.27
C MET A 175 7.27 15.04 -7.69
N LEU A 176 8.26 15.62 -6.99
CA LEU A 176 9.68 15.43 -7.31
C LEU A 176 10.13 13.99 -7.09
N VAL A 177 9.78 13.41 -5.95
CA VAL A 177 10.14 12.02 -5.62
C VAL A 177 9.49 11.03 -6.58
N GLY A 178 8.21 11.24 -6.91
CA GLY A 178 7.50 10.42 -7.89
C GLY A 178 8.07 10.54 -9.30
N GLY A 179 8.38 11.76 -9.75
CA GLY A 179 9.04 11.99 -11.03
C GLY A 179 10.43 11.36 -11.12
N LEU A 180 11.23 11.45 -10.05
CA LEU A 180 12.52 10.76 -9.97
C LEU A 180 12.35 9.25 -10.00
N LEU A 181 11.33 8.70 -9.34
CA LEU A 181 11.02 7.28 -9.38
C LEU A 181 10.68 6.85 -10.82
N GLU A 182 9.78 7.56 -11.51
CA GLU A 182 9.45 7.27 -12.91
C GLU A 182 10.67 7.36 -13.82
N GLN A 183 11.48 8.40 -13.64
CA GLN A 183 12.71 8.60 -14.42
C GLN A 183 13.68 7.43 -14.22
N LEU A 184 13.94 7.04 -12.97
CA LEU A 184 14.91 5.99 -12.66
C LEU A 184 14.39 4.61 -13.04
N THR A 185 13.11 4.33 -12.82
CA THR A 185 12.49 3.03 -13.17
C THR A 185 12.43 2.87 -14.69
N GLY A 186 11.98 3.89 -15.42
CA GLY A 186 11.93 3.85 -16.88
C GLY A 186 13.32 3.74 -17.50
N TRP A 187 14.26 4.58 -17.04
CA TRP A 187 15.65 4.54 -17.51
C TRP A 187 16.36 3.24 -17.17
N GLY A 188 16.16 2.71 -15.96
CA GLY A 188 16.74 1.44 -15.54
C GLY A 188 16.19 0.27 -16.34
N MET A 189 14.88 0.26 -16.62
CA MET A 189 14.26 -0.79 -17.44
C MET A 189 14.81 -0.78 -18.87
N GLU A 190 14.98 0.38 -19.49
CA GLU A 190 15.56 0.46 -20.83
C GLU A 190 17.05 0.10 -20.84
N THR A 191 17.82 0.60 -19.87
CA THR A 191 19.28 0.44 -19.85
C THR A 191 19.71 -0.97 -19.48
N PHE A 192 19.06 -1.58 -18.48
CA PHE A 192 19.48 -2.88 -17.95
C PHE A 192 18.69 -4.05 -18.52
N LEU A 193 17.43 -3.83 -18.91
CA LEU A 193 16.54 -4.90 -19.38
C LEU A 193 16.22 -4.79 -20.88
N GLY A 194 16.66 -3.73 -21.55
CA GLY A 194 16.35 -3.49 -22.96
C GLY A 194 14.86 -3.32 -23.26
N ALA A 195 14.06 -2.99 -22.23
CA ALA A 195 12.61 -2.93 -22.32
C ALA A 195 12.10 -1.50 -22.09
N VAL A 196 11.04 -1.13 -22.80
CA VAL A 196 10.36 0.17 -22.65
C VAL A 196 8.90 -0.09 -22.34
N SER A 197 8.52 0.19 -21.10
CA SER A 197 7.15 0.04 -20.62
C SER A 197 6.25 1.23 -20.97
N TRP A 198 6.82 2.45 -21.02
CA TRP A 198 6.11 3.64 -21.49
C TRP A 198 7.06 4.67 -22.11
N ASP A 199 6.54 5.43 -23.06
CA ASP A 199 7.21 6.59 -23.68
C ASP A 199 6.20 7.74 -23.83
N TYR A 200 6.35 8.77 -23.00
CA TYR A 200 5.48 9.94 -23.00
C TYR A 200 5.77 10.92 -24.14
N ILE A 201 7.00 10.94 -24.66
CA ILE A 201 7.35 11.80 -25.80
C ILE A 201 6.77 11.19 -27.07
N ALA A 202 7.04 9.91 -27.34
CA ALA A 202 6.50 9.20 -28.50
C ALA A 202 4.97 9.07 -28.41
N GLY A 203 4.43 8.92 -27.20
CA GLY A 203 2.99 8.92 -26.94
C GLY A 203 2.31 10.29 -27.08
N GLY A 204 3.07 11.37 -27.35
CA GLY A 204 2.52 12.71 -27.56
C GLY A 204 1.85 13.31 -26.32
N VAL A 205 2.29 12.92 -25.12
CA VAL A 205 1.72 13.42 -23.86
C VAL A 205 2.11 14.89 -23.68
N PRO A 206 1.15 15.82 -23.54
CA PRO A 206 1.46 17.23 -23.33
C PRO A 206 2.28 17.44 -22.05
N GLY A 207 3.35 18.22 -22.17
CA GLY A 207 4.26 18.46 -21.05
C GLY A 207 5.14 17.27 -20.70
N ALA A 208 5.40 16.34 -21.63
CA ALA A 208 6.49 15.38 -21.50
C ALA A 208 7.83 16.14 -21.34
N ILE A 209 8.57 15.82 -20.29
CA ILE A 209 9.87 16.41 -19.94
C ILE A 209 10.99 15.47 -20.40
N THR A 210 10.79 14.17 -20.15
CA THR A 210 11.66 13.09 -20.62
C THR A 210 10.80 11.99 -21.22
N LYS A 211 11.45 10.96 -21.77
CA LYS A 211 10.78 9.74 -22.24
C LYS A 211 9.80 9.16 -21.20
N TRP A 212 10.13 9.26 -19.90
CA TRP A 212 9.36 8.62 -18.83
C TRP A 212 8.68 9.57 -17.85
N VAL A 213 8.92 10.88 -17.93
CA VAL A 213 8.34 11.86 -17.00
C VAL A 213 7.57 12.92 -17.77
N ALA A 214 6.31 13.15 -17.39
CA ALA A 214 5.50 14.24 -17.91
C ALA A 214 4.78 15.00 -16.80
N VAL A 215 4.54 16.29 -17.03
CA VAL A 215 3.90 17.21 -16.06
C VAL A 215 2.60 16.65 -15.48
N PRO A 216 1.65 16.09 -16.26
CA PRO A 216 0.42 15.53 -15.68
C PRO A 216 0.67 14.44 -14.62
N PHE A 217 1.65 13.57 -14.85
CA PHE A 217 2.01 12.49 -13.92
C PHE A 217 2.77 13.03 -12.70
N LEU A 218 3.58 14.07 -12.86
CA LEU A 218 4.17 14.77 -11.70
C LEU A 218 3.07 15.30 -10.76
N PHE A 219 2.04 15.98 -11.31
CA PHE A 219 0.91 16.46 -10.51
C PHE A 219 0.15 15.31 -9.84
N PHE A 220 0.02 14.17 -10.53
CA PHE A 220 -0.56 12.97 -9.95
C PHE A 220 0.24 12.46 -8.75
N TRP A 221 1.57 12.37 -8.86
CA TRP A 221 2.45 12.01 -7.74
C TRP A 221 2.34 12.98 -6.57
N GLY A 222 2.22 14.28 -6.84
CA GLY A 222 1.95 15.28 -5.81
C GLY A 222 0.62 15.03 -5.09
N ALA A 223 -0.45 14.79 -5.85
CA ALA A 223 -1.79 14.56 -5.29
C ALA A 223 -1.83 13.26 -4.49
N LEU A 224 -1.26 12.18 -5.05
CA LEU A 224 -1.14 10.88 -4.40
C LEU A 224 -0.35 11.00 -3.10
N GLY A 225 0.78 11.70 -3.10
CA GLY A 225 1.58 11.95 -1.91
C GLY A 225 0.86 12.76 -0.84
N TYR A 226 0.09 13.78 -1.24
CA TYR A 226 -0.75 14.55 -0.30
C TYR A 226 -1.86 13.69 0.32
N VAL A 227 -2.54 12.87 -0.50
CA VAL A 227 -3.56 11.91 -0.02
C VAL A 227 -2.91 10.89 0.92
N TRP A 228 -1.73 10.38 0.57
CA TRP A 228 -0.99 9.43 1.39
C TRP A 228 -0.63 10.03 2.75
N TYR A 229 -0.08 11.24 2.76
CA TYR A 229 0.31 11.99 3.96
C TYR A 229 -0.86 12.27 4.91
N LYS A 230 -2.01 12.67 4.35
CA LYS A 230 -3.14 13.17 5.14
C LYS A 230 -4.12 12.08 5.57
N LEU A 231 -4.35 11.08 4.70
CA LEU A 231 -5.41 10.09 4.87
C LEU A 231 -4.87 8.69 5.11
N ILE A 232 -3.93 8.21 4.29
CA ILE A 232 -3.55 6.79 4.26
C ILE A 232 -2.52 6.45 5.34
N MET A 233 -1.35 7.09 5.28
CA MET A 233 -0.22 6.81 6.17
C MET A 233 -0.58 6.92 7.66
N PRO A 234 -1.31 7.96 8.14
CA PRO A 234 -1.56 8.12 9.56
C PRO A 234 -2.38 6.96 10.14
N ASP A 235 -3.42 6.55 9.42
CA ASP A 235 -4.30 5.45 9.84
C ASP A 235 -3.59 4.10 9.70
N LEU A 236 -2.82 3.91 8.63
CA LEU A 236 -2.04 2.70 8.40
C LEU A 236 -1.01 2.47 9.52
N LEU A 237 -0.17 3.47 9.81
CA LEU A 237 0.86 3.36 10.85
C LEU A 237 0.26 3.22 12.26
N TRP A 238 -0.88 3.87 12.52
CA TRP A 238 -1.61 3.70 13.76
C TRP A 238 -2.18 2.29 13.94
N ALA A 239 -2.77 1.73 12.88
CA ALA A 239 -3.30 0.37 12.88
C ALA A 239 -2.20 -0.68 13.09
N LEU A 240 -1.05 -0.50 12.43
CA LEU A 240 0.13 -1.35 12.61
C LEU A 240 0.67 -1.25 14.04
N GLY A 241 0.79 -0.02 14.54
CA GLY A 241 1.33 0.28 15.86
C GLY A 241 2.80 -0.15 16.00
N ILE A 242 3.18 -0.52 17.23
CA ILE A 242 4.51 -1.04 17.57
C ILE A 242 4.39 -2.56 17.74
N PRO A 243 5.41 -3.35 17.34
CA PRO A 243 5.42 -4.79 17.55
C PRO A 243 5.65 -5.12 19.04
N THR A 244 4.61 -4.98 19.87
CA THR A 244 4.67 -5.19 21.32
C THR A 244 4.64 -6.67 21.74
N THR A 245 4.62 -7.61 20.80
CA THR A 245 4.44 -9.05 21.11
C THR A 245 5.38 -9.89 20.24
N ARG A 246 6.03 -10.89 20.86
CA ARG A 246 6.92 -11.85 20.19
C ARG A 246 6.29 -12.47 18.93
N ARG A 247 4.98 -12.77 18.97
CA ARG A 247 4.22 -13.30 17.81
C ARG A 247 4.26 -12.37 16.61
N LYS A 248 4.09 -11.05 16.82
CA LYS A 248 4.15 -10.06 15.72
C LYS A 248 5.55 -9.98 15.11
N ALA A 249 6.58 -10.02 15.96
CA ALA A 249 7.98 -9.99 15.50
C ALA A 249 8.34 -11.26 14.69
N ILE A 250 7.94 -12.44 15.18
CA ILE A 250 8.15 -13.71 14.45
C ILE A 250 7.42 -13.66 13.11
N PHE A 251 6.13 -13.27 13.10
CA PHE A 251 5.35 -13.17 11.87
C PHE A 251 6.02 -12.28 10.82
N VAL A 252 6.43 -11.07 11.20
CA VAL A 252 7.09 -10.16 10.25
C VAL A 252 8.45 -10.67 9.80
N THR A 253 9.20 -11.34 10.67
CA THR A 253 10.48 -11.95 10.29
C THR A 253 10.27 -13.05 9.25
N LEU A 254 9.32 -13.97 9.49
CA LEU A 254 9.00 -15.03 8.53
C LEU A 254 8.46 -14.47 7.21
N LEU A 255 7.59 -13.45 7.27
CA LEU A 255 7.10 -12.77 6.09
C LEU A 255 8.24 -12.13 5.29
N SER A 256 9.21 -11.52 5.97
CA SER A 256 10.36 -10.92 5.31
C SER A 256 11.23 -11.96 4.61
N ILE A 257 11.50 -13.08 5.28
CA ILE A 257 12.25 -14.21 4.70
C ILE A 257 11.51 -14.73 3.47
N TYR A 258 10.20 -14.91 3.57
CA TYR A 258 9.37 -15.34 2.44
C TYR A 258 9.43 -14.36 1.26
N LEU A 259 9.26 -13.05 1.50
CA LEU A 259 9.33 -12.05 0.43
C LEU A 259 10.71 -11.97 -0.23
N ILE A 260 11.78 -12.10 0.55
CA ILE A 260 13.16 -12.15 0.03
C ILE A 260 13.34 -13.38 -0.85
N ALA A 261 12.87 -14.54 -0.38
CA ALA A 261 12.95 -15.79 -1.15
C ALA A 261 12.11 -15.71 -2.44
N ASP A 262 10.93 -15.10 -2.40
CA ASP A 262 10.06 -14.92 -3.56
C ASP A 262 10.68 -13.95 -4.59
N ILE A 263 11.27 -12.83 -4.14
CA ILE A 263 12.05 -11.93 -5.01
C ILE A 263 13.22 -12.68 -5.66
N PHE A 264 14.00 -13.42 -4.88
CA PHE A 264 15.12 -14.20 -5.38
C PHE A 264 14.66 -15.20 -6.45
N MET A 265 13.63 -16.00 -6.14
CA MET A 265 13.08 -16.97 -7.08
C MET A 265 12.51 -16.33 -8.33
N THR A 266 11.85 -15.18 -8.19
CA THR A 266 11.32 -14.43 -9.32
C THR A 266 12.44 -14.00 -10.27
N ILE A 267 13.55 -13.46 -9.74
CA ILE A 267 14.74 -13.12 -10.55
C ILE A 267 15.29 -14.37 -11.25
N MET A 268 15.47 -15.48 -10.54
CA MET A 268 15.95 -16.74 -11.12
C MET A 268 15.01 -17.25 -12.24
N CYS A 269 13.69 -17.13 -12.08
CA CYS A 269 12.73 -17.53 -13.11
C CYS A 269 12.84 -16.66 -14.37
N PHE A 270 13.05 -15.35 -14.22
CA PHE A 270 13.26 -14.45 -15.36
C PHE A 270 14.60 -14.69 -16.05
N GLU A 271 15.68 -14.89 -15.30
CA GLU A 271 16.99 -15.24 -15.87
C GLU A 271 16.93 -16.57 -16.63
N ARG A 272 16.28 -17.58 -16.05
CA ARG A 272 16.08 -18.87 -16.74
C ARG A 272 15.22 -18.75 -17.98
N ARG A 273 14.15 -17.96 -17.95
CA ARG A 273 13.36 -17.67 -19.17
C ARG A 273 14.23 -17.06 -20.26
N ALA A 274 15.00 -16.02 -19.94
CA ALA A 274 15.90 -15.38 -20.91
C ALA A 274 16.95 -16.36 -21.45
N ALA A 275 17.51 -17.22 -20.60
CA ALA A 275 18.45 -18.26 -21.01
C ALA A 275 17.81 -19.28 -21.96
N ARG A 276 16.59 -19.75 -21.68
CA ARG A 276 15.83 -20.65 -22.56
C ARG A 276 15.53 -20.01 -23.91
N ASP A 277 15.13 -18.74 -23.91
CA ASP A 277 14.84 -17.99 -25.13
C ASP A 277 16.12 -17.79 -25.98
N ALA A 278 17.30 -17.76 -25.34
CA ALA A 278 18.61 -17.76 -26.00
C ALA A 278 19.15 -19.17 -26.34
N GLY A 279 18.40 -20.24 -26.06
CA GLY A 279 18.81 -21.63 -26.32
C GLY A 279 19.88 -22.18 -25.36
N ILE A 280 20.06 -21.57 -24.19
CA ILE A 280 21.08 -21.96 -23.19
C ILE A 280 20.47 -23.00 -22.20
N PRO A 281 21.01 -24.24 -22.15
CA PRO A 281 20.50 -25.27 -21.24
C PRO A 281 20.84 -24.95 -19.76
N PRO A 282 20.11 -25.54 -18.79
CA PRO A 282 20.38 -25.33 -17.37
C PRO A 282 21.77 -25.86 -16.97
N ALA A 283 22.49 -25.10 -16.14
CA ALA A 283 23.86 -25.44 -15.75
C ALA A 283 23.95 -26.35 -14.51
N ASN A 284 22.89 -26.46 -13.72
CA ASN A 284 22.85 -27.19 -12.46
C ASN A 284 21.43 -27.67 -12.12
N ALA A 285 21.32 -28.55 -11.11
CA ALA A 285 20.05 -29.13 -10.69
C ALA A 285 19.01 -28.10 -10.21
N PHE A 286 19.45 -26.95 -9.69
CA PHE A 286 18.53 -25.89 -9.29
C PHE A 286 17.91 -25.20 -10.51
N GLU A 287 18.71 -24.87 -11.52
CA GLU A 287 18.21 -24.32 -12.79
C GLU A 287 17.30 -25.30 -13.53
N GLU A 288 17.63 -26.59 -13.52
CA GLU A 288 16.78 -27.64 -14.09
C GLU A 288 15.43 -27.71 -13.35
N TRP A 289 15.44 -27.66 -12.02
CA TRP A 289 14.21 -27.59 -11.23
C TRP A 289 13.40 -26.32 -11.53
N VAL A 290 14.05 -25.16 -11.72
CA VAL A 290 13.36 -23.91 -12.13
C VAL A 290 12.75 -24.06 -13.52
N ASP A 291 13.44 -24.67 -14.48
CA ASP A 291 12.93 -24.90 -15.83
C ASP A 291 11.71 -25.83 -15.84
N GLU A 292 11.70 -26.85 -14.99
CA GLU A 292 10.57 -27.79 -14.85
C GLU A 292 9.35 -27.15 -14.18
N ASN A 293 9.55 -26.37 -13.11
CA ASN A 293 8.47 -25.86 -12.27
C ASN A 293 7.97 -24.47 -12.69
N PHE A 294 8.82 -23.66 -13.35
CA PHE A 294 8.54 -22.29 -13.79
C PHE A 294 8.90 -22.10 -15.28
N ASN A 295 8.33 -22.98 -16.10
CA ASN A 295 8.51 -22.97 -17.55
C ASN A 295 7.92 -21.73 -18.24
N ASN A 296 8.17 -21.57 -19.54
CA ASN A 296 7.71 -20.40 -20.30
C ASN A 296 6.18 -20.24 -20.35
N ASN A 297 5.42 -21.33 -20.28
CA ASN A 297 3.95 -21.28 -20.23
C ASN A 297 3.50 -20.68 -18.90
N PHE A 298 3.99 -21.22 -17.77
CA PHE A 298 3.72 -20.65 -16.45
C PHE A 298 4.07 -19.16 -16.40
N MET A 299 5.26 -18.79 -16.87
CA MET A 299 5.72 -17.40 -16.84
C MET A 299 4.82 -16.48 -17.67
N SER A 300 4.30 -16.95 -18.80
CA SER A 300 3.43 -16.14 -19.67
C SER A 300 2.00 -16.04 -19.13
N GLU A 301 1.48 -17.09 -18.51
CA GLU A 301 0.17 -17.08 -17.87
C GLU A 301 0.16 -16.27 -16.57
N HIS A 302 1.26 -16.29 -15.81
CA HIS A 302 1.38 -15.62 -14.51
C HIS A 302 1.69 -14.12 -14.67
N PHE A 303 2.58 -13.76 -15.60
CA PHE A 303 3.01 -12.37 -15.88
C PHE A 303 2.41 -11.83 -17.19
N GLN A 304 1.07 -11.80 -17.27
CA GLN A 304 0.32 -11.45 -18.49
C GLN A 304 0.56 -10.02 -18.98
N ASN A 305 0.96 -9.13 -18.07
CA ASN A 305 1.22 -7.72 -18.36
C ASN A 305 2.62 -7.44 -18.95
N MET A 306 3.48 -8.46 -19.09
CA MET A 306 4.83 -8.27 -19.61
C MET A 306 5.00 -8.89 -21.01
N VAL A 307 5.12 -8.04 -22.02
CA VAL A 307 5.60 -8.43 -23.35
C VAL A 307 7.12 -8.53 -23.27
N ILE A 308 7.61 -9.73 -23.01
CA ILE A 308 9.05 -10.02 -23.01
C ILE A 308 9.42 -10.45 -24.42
N GLY A 309 10.26 -9.65 -25.08
CA GLY A 309 10.55 -9.75 -26.52
C GLY A 309 10.90 -11.16 -26.96
N GLY A 310 10.14 -11.66 -27.94
CA GLY A 310 10.33 -12.97 -28.52
C GLY A 310 9.13 -13.43 -29.35
N GLN A 311 8.61 -12.55 -30.23
CA GLN A 311 7.89 -12.83 -31.49
C GLN A 311 7.12 -11.57 -31.92
N GLY A 312 7.57 -10.98 -33.03
CA GLY A 312 6.67 -10.34 -33.99
C GLY A 312 6.23 -11.37 -35.03
#